data_AF-A0A7S3KGJ1-F1
#
_entry.id   AF-A0A7S3KGJ1-F1
#
_cell.length_a   1.000
_cell.length_b   1.000
_cell.length_c   1.000
_cell.angle_alpha   90.00
_cell.angle_beta   90.00
_cell.angle_gamma   90.00
#
_symmetry.space_group_name_H-M   'P 1'
#
loop_
_entity.id
_entity.type
_entity.pdbx_description
1 polymer ?
#
loop_
_entity_poly.entity_id
_entity_poly.type
_entity_poly.pdbx_seq_one_letter_code
_entity_poly.pdbx_strand_id
1 'polypeptide(L)'
;LIARNQSKLENLCKEITDEYGVEAKFLTKDFSKSYQPNHFDDIFAHTQDLDVSILVNNVGMNNMKSLPEADPEDIKNVITTNTYPQTLLTQEMIKRMLKR
;
A
#
# COMPACT_ATOMS: atom_id res chain seq x y z
N LEU A 1 -4.53 1.12 7.56
CA LEU A 1 -4.08 -0.21 7.08
C LEU A 1 -4.54 -0.43 5.64
N ILE A 2 -3.70 -0.97 4.76
CA ILE A 2 -4.08 -1.21 3.35
C ILE A 2 -3.70 -2.64 2.98
N ALA A 3 -4.68 -3.45 2.55
CA ALA A 3 -4.46 -4.83 2.10
C ALA A 3 -5.61 -5.32 1.21
N ARG A 4 -5.53 -6.56 0.70
CA ARG A 4 -6.52 -7.13 -0.23
C ARG A 4 -7.74 -7.76 0.45
N ASN A 5 -7.60 -8.22 1.69
CA ASN A 5 -8.65 -8.97 2.38
C ASN A 5 -9.41 -8.06 3.34
N GLN A 6 -10.65 -7.72 2.98
CA GLN A 6 -11.50 -6.82 3.73
C GLN A 6 -11.81 -7.34 5.14
N SER A 7 -12.27 -8.59 5.29
CA SER A 7 -12.65 -9.12 6.60
C SER A 7 -11.47 -9.19 7.58
N LYS A 8 -10.27 -9.50 7.10
CA LYS A 8 -9.05 -9.44 7.93
C LYS A 8 -8.70 -8.01 8.35
N LEU A 9 -8.89 -7.03 7.48
CA LEU A 9 -8.66 -5.62 7.80
C LEU A 9 -9.67 -5.11 8.82
N GLU A 10 -10.94 -5.43 8.65
CA GLU A 10 -12.02 -5.06 9.59
C GLU A 10 -11.74 -5.61 10.99
N ASN A 11 -11.41 -6.90 11.09
CA ASN A 11 -11.07 -7.52 12.37
C ASN A 11 -9.82 -6.89 12.99
N LEU A 12 -8.75 -6.69 12.21
CA LEU A 12 -7.51 -6.11 12.73
C LEU A 12 -7.68 -4.65 13.18
N CYS A 13 -8.47 -3.85 12.44
CA CYS A 13 -8.81 -2.49 12.86
C CYS A 13 -9.57 -2.50 14.20
N LYS A 14 -10.52 -3.42 14.36
CA LYS A 14 -11.23 -3.58 15.62
C LYS A 14 -10.28 -3.98 16.76
N GLU A 15 -9.44 -4.99 16.55
CA GLU A 15 -8.44 -5.44 17.54
C GLU A 15 -7.53 -4.29 17.99
N ILE A 16 -6.98 -3.52 17.04
CA ILE A 16 -6.11 -2.36 17.35
C ILE A 16 -6.87 -1.28 18.13
N THR A 17 -8.12 -1.02 17.75
CA THR A 17 -8.95 -0.01 18.41
C THR A 17 -9.29 -0.43 19.84
N ASP A 18 -9.67 -1.70 20.03
CA ASP A 18 -10.07 -2.27 21.32
C ASP A 18 -8.87 -2.41 22.28
N GLU A 19 -7.68 -2.79 21.77
CA GLU A 19 -6.48 -3.03 22.58
C GLU A 19 -5.72 -1.75 22.93
N TYR A 20 -5.58 -0.83 21.98
CA TYR A 20 -4.71 0.35 22.14
C TYR A 20 -5.48 1.68 22.25
N GLY A 21 -6.80 1.68 22.07
CA GLY A 21 -7.63 2.89 22.18
C GLY A 21 -7.37 3.93 21.09
N VAL A 22 -6.78 3.54 19.96
CA VAL A 22 -6.47 4.41 18.82
C VAL A 22 -7.50 4.24 17.70
N GLU A 23 -7.72 5.28 16.90
CA GLU A 23 -8.55 5.17 15.70
C GLU A 23 -7.80 4.39 14.60
N ALA A 24 -8.33 3.24 14.19
CA ALA A 24 -7.77 2.45 13.11
C ALA A 24 -8.67 2.49 11.86
N LYS A 25 -8.18 3.05 10.76
CA LYS A 25 -8.84 3.05 9.44
C LYS A 25 -8.21 2.04 8.50
N PHE A 26 -8.99 1.46 7.61
CA PHE A 26 -8.48 0.61 6.52
C PHE A 26 -9.01 0.99 5.14
N LEU A 27 -8.29 0.54 4.12
CA LEU A 27 -8.71 0.57 2.72
C LEU A 27 -8.35 -0.75 2.05
N THR A 28 -9.28 -1.32 1.28
CA THR A 28 -9.00 -2.53 0.50
C THR A 28 -8.36 -2.18 -0.82
N LYS A 29 -7.14 -2.67 -1.08
CA LYS A 29 -6.39 -2.38 -2.31
C LYS A 29 -5.51 -3.53 -2.75
N ASP A 30 -5.42 -3.74 -4.06
CA ASP A 30 -4.55 -4.72 -4.70
C ASP A 30 -3.47 -4.01 -5.53
N PHE A 31 -2.26 -3.91 -4.96
CA PHE A 31 -1.13 -3.24 -5.60
C PHE A 31 -0.53 -3.99 -6.79
N SER A 32 -0.97 -5.22 -7.11
CA SER A 32 -0.59 -5.87 -8.38
C SER A 32 -1.12 -5.14 -9.61
N LYS A 33 -2.10 -4.25 -9.42
CA LYS A 33 -2.71 -3.41 -10.46
C LYS A 33 -2.29 -1.94 -10.35
N SER A 34 -1.20 -1.66 -9.64
CA SER A 34 -0.75 -0.30 -9.33
C SER A 34 -0.41 0.54 -10.57
N TYR A 35 -0.08 -0.11 -11.70
CA TYR A 35 0.16 0.54 -12.99
C TYR A 35 -1.09 1.13 -13.65
N GLN A 36 -2.29 0.79 -13.18
CA GLN A 36 -3.53 1.29 -13.78
C GLN A 36 -3.68 2.80 -13.50
N PRO A 37 -4.25 3.57 -14.44
CA PRO A 37 -4.58 4.97 -14.21
C PRO A 37 -5.45 5.14 -12.95
N ASN A 38 -5.25 6.23 -12.23
CA ASN A 38 -6.06 6.61 -11.06
C ASN A 38 -6.04 5.58 -9.91
N HIS A 39 -5.10 4.63 -9.93
CA HIS A 39 -5.04 3.58 -8.92
C HIS A 39 -4.85 4.13 -7.51
N PHE A 40 -4.24 5.30 -7.33
CA PHE A 40 -3.90 5.84 -6.01
C PHE A 40 -4.88 6.93 -5.53
N ASP A 41 -5.83 7.34 -6.35
CA ASP A 41 -6.70 8.49 -6.08
C ASP A 41 -7.53 8.28 -4.79
N ASP A 42 -8.01 7.06 -4.58
CA ASP A 42 -8.74 6.70 -3.37
C ASP A 42 -7.83 6.71 -2.14
N ILE A 43 -6.58 6.22 -2.23
CA ILE A 43 -5.61 6.29 -1.13
C ILE A 43 -5.37 7.76 -0.76
N PHE A 44 -5.19 8.63 -1.75
CA PHE A 44 -4.94 10.05 -1.53
C PHE A 44 -6.13 10.77 -0.93
N ALA A 45 -7.35 10.45 -1.39
CA ALA A 45 -8.57 10.99 -0.81
C ALA A 45 -8.77 10.51 0.64
N HIS A 46 -8.58 9.21 0.91
CA HIS A 46 -8.72 8.64 2.27
C HIS A 46 -7.69 9.17 3.27
N THR A 47 -6.56 9.70 2.78
CA THR A 47 -5.47 10.21 3.62
C THR A 47 -5.31 11.72 3.55
N GLN A 48 -6.20 12.45 2.87
CA GLN A 48 -6.04 13.89 2.63
C GLN A 48 -6.07 14.72 3.93
N ASP A 49 -6.92 14.34 4.87
CA ASP A 49 -7.12 15.03 6.15
C ASP A 49 -6.29 14.44 7.29
N LEU A 50 -5.44 13.45 7.00
CA LEU A 50 -4.60 12.79 8.00
C LEU A 50 -3.23 13.45 8.09
N ASP A 51 -2.79 13.74 9.31
CA ASP A 51 -1.46 14.24 9.60
C ASP A 51 -0.42 13.09 9.64
N VAL A 52 -0.03 12.59 8.46
CA VAL A 52 0.81 11.39 8.34
C VAL A 52 2.25 11.68 8.75
N SER A 53 2.68 11.07 9.86
CA SER A 53 4.07 11.13 10.36
C SER A 53 4.95 9.95 9.94
N ILE A 54 4.33 8.80 9.65
CA ILE A 54 5.05 7.56 9.33
C ILE A 54 4.37 6.90 8.13
N LEU A 55 5.16 6.56 7.11
CA LEU A 55 4.76 5.69 6.01
C LEU A 55 5.49 4.36 6.12
N VAL A 56 4.75 3.25 6.19
CA VAL A 56 5.31 1.90 6.19
C VAL A 56 4.99 1.21 4.87
N ASN A 57 6.00 1.06 4.00
CA ASN A 57 5.87 0.31 2.74
C ASN A 57 6.05 -1.18 3.03
N ASN A 58 4.96 -1.96 2.94
CA ASN A 58 4.98 -3.39 3.33
C ASN A 58 4.18 -4.31 2.38
N VAL A 59 3.92 -3.88 1.14
CA VAL A 59 3.38 -4.78 0.13
C VAL A 59 4.52 -5.41 -0.68
N GLY A 60 4.37 -6.68 -1.01
CA GLY A 60 5.32 -7.36 -1.88
C GLY A 60 4.79 -8.69 -2.43
N MET A 61 5.40 -9.14 -3.50
CA MET A 61 5.25 -10.48 -4.08
C MET A 61 6.62 -11.07 -4.39
N ASN A 62 6.73 -12.39 -4.25
CA ASN A 62 7.98 -13.12 -4.48
C ASN A 62 7.68 -14.46 -5.17
N ASN A 63 7.07 -14.40 -6.35
CA ASN A 63 6.67 -15.55 -7.15
C ASN A 63 7.53 -15.74 -8.40
N MET A 64 8.65 -15.01 -8.52
CA MET A 64 9.53 -15.07 -9.68
C MET A 64 10.51 -16.25 -9.55
N LYS A 65 10.70 -16.98 -10.66
CA LYS A 65 11.77 -17.98 -10.80
C LYS A 65 13.15 -17.31 -10.72
N SER A 66 14.21 -18.12 -10.85
CA SER A 66 15.55 -17.58 -11.07
C SER A 66 15.55 -16.65 -12.29
N LEU A 67 16.36 -15.59 -12.27
CA LEU A 67 16.33 -14.56 -13.32
C LEU A 67 16.47 -15.11 -14.76
N PRO A 68 17.30 -16.15 -15.04
CA PRO A 68 17.37 -16.74 -16.37
C PRO A 68 16.10 -17.45 -16.85
N GLU A 69 15.24 -17.87 -15.92
CA GLU A 69 14.02 -18.65 -16.19
C GLU A 69 12.74 -17.83 -15.96
N ALA A 70 12.88 -16.58 -15.52
CA ALA A 70 11.77 -15.73 -15.15
C ALA A 70 10.96 -15.32 -16.38
N ASP A 71 9.65 -15.49 -16.30
CA ASP A 71 8.74 -15.05 -17.33
C ASP A 71 8.66 -13.50 -17.29
N PRO A 72 8.63 -12.80 -18.45
CA PRO A 72 8.57 -11.33 -18.46
C PRO A 72 7.42 -10.74 -17.64
N GLU A 73 6.29 -11.44 -17.55
CA GLU A 73 5.14 -11.03 -16.73
C GLU A 73 5.44 -11.14 -15.23
N ASP A 74 6.21 -12.13 -14.78
CA ASP A 74 6.63 -12.24 -13.37
C ASP A 74 7.57 -11.10 -12.98
N ILE A 75 8.55 -10.79 -13.85
CA ILE A 75 9.45 -9.66 -13.67
C ILE A 75 8.65 -8.36 -13.53
N LYS A 76 7.72 -8.13 -14.47
CA LYS A 76 6.83 -6.97 -14.46
C LYS A 76 5.98 -6.92 -13.19
N ASN A 77 5.39 -8.04 -12.76
CA ASN A 77 4.55 -8.11 -11.57
C ASN A 77 5.34 -7.79 -10.30
N VAL A 78 6.54 -8.36 -10.15
CA VAL A 78 7.43 -8.07 -9.02
C VAL A 78 7.78 -6.59 -8.97
N ILE A 79 8.20 -5.97 -10.09
CA ILE A 79 8.51 -4.53 -10.13
C ILE A 79 7.27 -3.69 -9.83
N THR A 80 6.14 -4.05 -10.44
CA THR A 80 4.85 -3.37 -10.26
C THR A 80 4.38 -3.39 -8.82
N THR A 81 4.54 -4.50 -8.11
CA THR A 81 4.06 -4.63 -6.72
C THR A 81 5.08 -4.12 -5.71
N ASN A 82 6.36 -4.44 -5.93
CA ASN A 82 7.42 -4.26 -4.94
C ASN A 82 8.20 -2.96 -5.15
N THR A 83 7.92 -2.15 -6.16
CA THR A 83 8.72 -0.92 -6.41
C THR A 83 7.83 0.26 -6.79
N TYR A 84 6.90 0.07 -7.72
CA TYR A 84 6.08 1.17 -8.21
C TYR A 84 5.24 1.87 -7.11
N PRO A 85 4.37 1.17 -6.35
CA PRO A 85 3.50 1.82 -5.37
C PRO A 85 4.28 2.42 -4.21
N GLN A 86 5.33 1.74 -3.73
CA GLN A 86 6.14 2.26 -2.63
C GLN A 86 6.88 3.55 -3.02
N THR A 87 7.35 3.66 -4.27
CA THR A 87 7.99 4.89 -4.76
C THR A 87 6.99 6.03 -4.86
N LEU A 88 5.82 5.77 -5.46
CA LEU A 88 4.79 6.79 -5.70
C LEU A 88 4.14 7.27 -4.38
N LEU A 89 3.82 6.35 -3.48
CA LEU A 89 3.30 6.69 -2.15
C LEU A 89 4.33 7.49 -1.34
N THR A 90 5.60 7.10 -1.38
CA THR A 90 6.67 7.85 -0.70
C THR A 90 6.81 9.25 -1.28
N GLN A 91 6.79 9.40 -2.61
CA GLN A 91 6.86 10.70 -3.27
C GLN A 91 5.72 11.63 -2.84
N GLU A 92 4.49 11.12 -2.74
CA GLU A 92 3.35 11.94 -2.30
C GLU A 92 3.41 12.25 -0.80
N MET A 93 3.65 11.24 0.04
CA MET A 93 3.67 11.42 1.49
C MET A 93 4.82 12.34 1.94
N ILE A 94 6.01 12.23 1.34
CA ILE A 94 7.14 13.10 1.71
C ILE A 94 6.87 14.57 1.37
N LYS A 95 6.18 14.87 0.26
CA LYS A 95 5.75 16.24 -0.07
C LYS A 95 4.81 16.81 0.98
N ARG A 96 3.92 15.98 1.54
CA ARG A 96 3.01 16.40 2.62
C ARG A 96 3.78 16.61 3.93
N MET A 97 4.66 15.67 4.29
CA MET A 97 5.46 15.74 5.50
C MET A 97 6.38 16.98 5.54
N LEU A 98 6.98 17.35 4.41
CA LEU A 98 7.85 18.53 4.31
C LEU A 98 7.12 19.88 4.39
N LYS A 99 5.78 19.89 4.26
CA LYS A 99 4.96 21.10 4.37
C LYS A 99 4.41 21.35 5.79
N ARG A 100 4.68 20.43 6.71
CA ARG A 100 4.32 20.57 8.13
C ARG A 100 5.21 21.62 8.77
#